data_AF-A0A920AGW2-F1
#
_entry.id   AF-A0A920AGW2-F1
#
_cell.length_a   1.000
_cell.length_b   1.000
_cell.length_c   1.000
_cell.angle_alpha   90.00
_cell.angle_beta   90.00
_cell.angle_gamma   90.00
#
_symmetry.space_group_name_H-M   'P 1'
#
loop_
_entity.id
_entity.type
_entity.pdbx_description
1 polymer ?
#
loop_
_entity_poly.entity_id
_entity_poly.type
_entity_poly.pdbx_seq_one_letter_code
_entity_poly.pdbx_strand_id
1 'polypeptide(L)'
;MDTAPFGANRAMMEDILATLKSGRSLTAGLENLDSVFSGFYISMVRSGEASGNLAGVLMELASYLERSRAVRSTIVSAMVYPTILAVVASLSVAIMLGYVVPEFESLFEEMGDGLPMLTAIIISLGDLVAGWWWLMAIVIGVVVTLVRRWLATPGGRTWLDVRALKAPLAGPLIRKFEVSRFARTMGTLLGNGVAILKAADIASGTVGNTVLRQHLDDLAPAIKRGERLSKAMQPEMFSPLAVQMVLVGEESGKLDAMLLELAQVYEAEVEADVKRALTLLEPALILGMGGLIAIIIMGILMGILSVNTMAF
;
A
#
# COMPACT_ATOMS: atom_id res chain seq x y z
N MET A 1 -6.37 -15.12 4.71
CA MET A 1 -6.86 -16.43 5.18
C MET A 1 -6.31 -16.80 6.56
N ASP A 2 -5.15 -16.28 6.99
CA ASP A 2 -4.54 -16.66 8.29
C ASP A 2 -5.04 -15.95 9.56
N THR A 3 -6.14 -15.17 9.50
CA THR A 3 -6.63 -14.43 10.67
C THR A 3 -8.07 -14.77 11.08
N ALA A 4 -8.74 -15.68 10.39
CA ALA A 4 -10.03 -16.18 10.82
C ALA A 4 -9.83 -17.41 11.72
N PRO A 5 -10.39 -17.46 12.94
CA PRO A 5 -10.32 -18.67 13.77
C PRO A 5 -10.91 -19.84 12.99
N PHE A 6 -10.27 -21.01 13.03
CA PHE A 6 -10.63 -22.21 12.24
C PHE A 6 -12.14 -22.54 12.24
N GLY A 7 -12.88 -22.17 13.28
CA GLY A 7 -14.34 -22.32 13.35
C GLY A 7 -15.14 -21.41 12.39
N ALA A 8 -14.68 -20.19 12.11
CA ALA A 8 -15.39 -19.25 11.24
C ALA A 8 -15.39 -19.70 9.77
N ASN A 9 -14.26 -20.24 9.29
CA ASN A 9 -14.16 -20.77 7.92
C ASN A 9 -15.02 -22.03 7.72
N ARG A 10 -15.11 -22.87 8.76
CA ARG A 10 -15.96 -24.07 8.76
C ARG A 10 -17.44 -23.70 8.70
N ALA A 11 -17.87 -22.77 9.57
CA ALA A 11 -19.25 -22.29 9.58
C ALA A 11 -19.65 -21.66 8.23
N MET A 12 -18.73 -20.89 7.62
CA MET A 12 -18.94 -20.31 6.30
C MET A 12 -19.12 -21.38 5.20
N MET A 13 -18.28 -22.42 5.19
CA MET A 13 -18.39 -23.54 4.26
C MET A 13 -19.67 -24.36 4.48
N GLU A 14 -20.09 -24.55 5.74
CA GLU A 14 -21.32 -25.25 6.10
C GLU A 14 -22.57 -24.48 5.63
N ASP A 15 -22.57 -23.15 5.72
CA ASP A 15 -23.66 -22.29 5.24
C ASP A 15 -23.78 -22.30 3.70
N ILE A 16 -22.65 -22.24 3.00
CA ILE A 16 -22.60 -22.39 1.53
C ILE A 16 -23.11 -23.78 1.13
N LEU A 17 -22.66 -24.84 1.82
CA LEU A 17 -23.11 -26.21 1.56
C LEU A 17 -24.60 -26.40 1.83
N ALA A 18 -25.14 -25.81 2.90
CA ALA A 18 -26.56 -25.84 3.21
C ALA A 18 -27.39 -25.14 2.12
N THR A 19 -26.90 -24.01 1.61
CA THR A 19 -27.52 -23.28 0.50
C THR A 19 -27.55 -24.13 -0.77
N LEU A 20 -26.44 -24.79 -1.13
CA LEU A 20 -26.39 -25.72 -2.26
C LEU A 20 -27.33 -26.92 -2.09
N LYS A 21 -27.35 -27.53 -0.90
CA LYS A 21 -28.26 -28.64 -0.58
C LYS A 21 -29.74 -28.23 -0.64
N SER A 22 -30.05 -26.95 -0.44
CA SER A 22 -31.40 -26.41 -0.61
C SER A 22 -31.82 -26.20 -2.07
N GLY A 23 -30.95 -26.50 -3.04
CA GLY A 23 -31.21 -26.35 -4.47
C GLY A 23 -30.96 -24.93 -5.01
N ARG A 24 -30.37 -24.04 -4.20
CA ARG A 24 -29.97 -22.69 -4.62
C ARG A 24 -28.56 -22.72 -5.22
N SER A 25 -28.25 -21.73 -6.06
CA SER A 25 -26.96 -21.64 -6.74
C SER A 25 -25.82 -21.27 -5.76
N LEU A 26 -24.58 -21.57 -6.14
CA LEU A 26 -23.38 -21.17 -5.40
C LEU A 26 -23.31 -19.64 -5.28
N THR A 27 -23.69 -18.90 -6.33
CA THR A 27 -23.77 -17.44 -6.29
C THR A 27 -24.66 -16.97 -5.14
N ALA A 28 -25.85 -17.56 -4.96
CA ALA A 28 -26.77 -17.19 -3.89
C ALA A 28 -26.19 -17.49 -2.49
N GLY A 29 -25.40 -18.54 -2.36
CA GLY A 29 -24.67 -18.84 -1.11
C GLY A 29 -23.58 -17.82 -0.81
N LEU A 30 -22.86 -17.36 -1.83
CA LEU A 30 -21.80 -16.35 -1.68
C LEU A 30 -22.34 -14.93 -1.45
N GLU A 31 -23.52 -14.61 -2.01
CA GLU A 31 -24.20 -13.32 -1.79
C GLU A 31 -24.59 -13.08 -0.34
N ASN A 32 -24.97 -14.14 0.40
CA ASN A 32 -25.26 -14.04 1.84
C ASN A 32 -24.01 -13.70 2.68
N LEU A 33 -22.83 -13.76 2.06
CA LEU A 33 -21.51 -13.55 2.67
C LEU A 33 -20.78 -12.38 1.98
N ASP A 34 -21.52 -11.37 1.55
CA ASP A 34 -21.05 -10.11 0.93
C ASP A 34 -19.94 -9.39 1.72
N SER A 35 -19.93 -9.52 3.04
CA SER A 35 -18.86 -9.02 3.92
C SER A 35 -17.50 -9.71 3.72
N VAL A 36 -17.48 -10.93 3.16
CA VAL A 36 -16.29 -11.75 2.92
C VAL A 36 -15.95 -11.80 1.43
N PHE A 37 -16.95 -11.90 0.56
CA PHE A 37 -16.77 -12.01 -0.89
C PHE A 37 -17.09 -10.70 -1.59
N SER A 38 -16.07 -10.06 -2.18
CA SER A 38 -16.25 -8.89 -3.03
C SER A 38 -17.17 -9.18 -4.24
N GLY A 39 -17.86 -8.14 -4.73
CA GLY A 39 -18.74 -8.23 -5.90
C GLY A 39 -18.06 -8.76 -7.18
N PHE A 40 -16.73 -8.63 -7.28
CA PHE A 40 -15.94 -9.27 -8.33
C PHE A 40 -16.02 -10.80 -8.27
N TYR A 41 -15.81 -11.41 -7.10
CA TYR A 41 -15.85 -12.86 -6.92
C TYR A 41 -17.25 -13.41 -7.19
N ILE A 42 -18.27 -12.74 -6.65
CA ILE A 42 -19.67 -13.12 -6.85
C ILE A 42 -20.04 -13.06 -8.33
N SER A 43 -19.60 -12.02 -9.04
CA SER A 43 -19.89 -11.87 -10.48
C SER A 43 -19.19 -12.91 -11.34
N MET A 44 -17.95 -13.25 -11.00
CA MET A 44 -17.20 -14.33 -11.63
C MET A 44 -17.92 -15.67 -11.48
N VAL A 45 -18.26 -16.05 -10.24
CA VAL A 45 -18.98 -17.30 -9.95
C VAL A 45 -20.33 -17.31 -10.66
N ARG A 46 -21.09 -16.20 -10.66
CA ARG A 46 -22.35 -16.10 -11.39
C ARG A 46 -22.19 -16.33 -12.89
N SER A 47 -21.14 -15.78 -13.49
CA SER A 47 -20.85 -16.01 -14.91
C SER A 47 -20.48 -17.47 -15.18
N GLY A 48 -19.67 -18.08 -14.30
CA GLY A 48 -19.31 -19.49 -14.36
C GLY A 48 -20.49 -20.44 -14.19
N GLU A 49 -21.45 -20.11 -13.31
CA GLU A 49 -22.68 -20.87 -13.15
C GLU A 49 -23.60 -20.73 -14.37
N ALA A 50 -23.78 -19.51 -14.88
CA ALA A 50 -24.63 -19.25 -16.06
C ALA A 50 -24.08 -19.89 -17.34
N SER A 51 -22.76 -19.97 -17.47
CA SER A 51 -22.06 -20.57 -18.62
C SER A 51 -21.77 -22.08 -18.46
N GLY A 52 -22.01 -22.65 -17.28
CA GLY A 52 -21.63 -24.02 -16.95
C GLY A 52 -20.12 -24.24 -16.76
N ASN A 53 -19.28 -23.22 -16.86
CA ASN A 53 -17.83 -23.28 -16.69
C ASN A 53 -17.37 -22.90 -15.27
N LEU A 54 -18.06 -23.41 -14.25
CA LEU A 54 -17.74 -23.07 -12.86
C LEU A 54 -16.33 -23.51 -12.46
N ALA A 55 -15.89 -24.68 -12.92
CA ALA A 55 -14.56 -25.22 -12.61
C ALA A 55 -13.43 -24.31 -13.12
N GLY A 56 -13.53 -23.83 -14.37
CA GLY A 56 -12.53 -22.91 -14.94
C GLY A 56 -12.47 -21.58 -14.18
N VAL A 57 -13.64 -21.01 -13.87
CA VAL A 57 -13.74 -19.77 -13.10
C VAL A 57 -13.13 -19.91 -11.70
N LEU A 58 -13.41 -21.01 -10.99
CA LEU A 58 -12.84 -21.26 -9.68
C LEU A 58 -11.31 -21.44 -9.73
N MET A 59 -10.79 -22.07 -10.79
CA MET A 59 -9.35 -22.21 -11.03
C MET A 59 -8.68 -20.85 -11.28
N GLU A 60 -9.33 -19.98 -12.06
CA GLU A 60 -8.86 -18.62 -12.34
C GLU A 60 -8.85 -17.77 -11.05
N LEU A 61 -9.92 -17.86 -10.24
CA LEU A 61 -9.97 -17.20 -8.93
C LEU A 61 -8.88 -17.70 -7.98
N ALA A 62 -8.60 -19.01 -7.97
CA ALA A 62 -7.51 -19.57 -7.17
C ALA A 62 -6.15 -19.00 -7.61
N SER A 63 -5.88 -19.00 -8.92
CA SER A 63 -4.64 -18.43 -9.48
C SER A 63 -4.50 -16.93 -9.16
N TYR A 64 -5.59 -16.16 -9.24
CA TYR A 64 -5.61 -14.75 -8.85
C TYR A 64 -5.24 -14.56 -7.36
N LEU A 65 -5.84 -15.36 -6.48
CA LEU A 65 -5.58 -15.31 -5.03
C LEU A 65 -4.14 -15.72 -4.69
N GLU A 66 -3.59 -16.73 -5.38
CA GLU A 66 -2.18 -17.14 -5.23
C GLU A 66 -1.22 -16.02 -5.61
N ARG A 67 -1.43 -15.37 -6.77
CA ARG A 67 -0.63 -14.22 -7.20
C ARG A 67 -0.72 -13.06 -6.20
N SER A 68 -1.93 -12.74 -5.75
CA SER A 68 -2.13 -11.68 -4.75
C SER A 68 -1.41 -12.00 -3.42
N ARG A 69 -1.43 -13.27 -2.99
CA ARG A 69 -0.67 -13.72 -1.81
C ARG A 69 0.83 -13.64 -2.03
N ALA A 70 1.33 -14.05 -3.20
CA ALA A 70 2.75 -13.98 -3.53
C ALA A 70 3.27 -12.54 -3.46
N VAL A 71 2.56 -11.60 -4.08
CA VAL A 71 2.88 -10.16 -4.00
C VAL A 71 2.89 -9.69 -2.55
N ARG A 72 1.86 -10.02 -1.78
CA ARG A 72 1.79 -9.65 -0.35
C ARG A 72 2.95 -10.25 0.44
N SER A 73 3.29 -11.51 0.22
CA SER A 73 4.42 -12.16 0.91
C SER A 73 5.76 -11.55 0.53
N THR A 74 5.95 -11.17 -0.73
CA THR A 74 7.15 -10.47 -1.18
C THR A 74 7.29 -9.13 -0.47
N ILE A 75 6.19 -8.36 -0.35
CA ILE A 75 6.17 -7.09 0.38
C ILE A 75 6.50 -7.31 1.87
N VAL A 76 5.83 -8.27 2.53
CA VAL A 76 6.04 -8.55 3.95
C VAL A 76 7.49 -9.01 4.22
N SER A 77 8.00 -9.93 3.41
CA SER A 77 9.38 -10.43 3.54
C SER A 77 10.42 -9.33 3.30
N ALA A 78 10.18 -8.46 2.32
CA ALA A 78 11.09 -7.34 2.03
C ALA A 78 11.09 -6.26 3.12
N MET A 79 10.07 -6.22 3.99
CA MET A 79 10.01 -5.29 5.14
C MET A 79 10.80 -5.77 6.36
N VAL A 80 11.19 -7.05 6.43
CA VAL A 80 11.94 -7.61 7.57
C VAL A 80 13.25 -6.86 7.78
N TYR A 81 14.04 -6.70 6.71
CA TYR A 81 15.35 -6.05 6.79
C TYR A 81 15.27 -4.56 7.17
N PRO A 82 14.44 -3.71 6.51
CA PRO A 82 14.22 -2.33 6.95
C PRO A 82 13.77 -2.20 8.40
N THR A 83 12.95 -3.14 8.88
CA THR A 83 12.47 -3.12 10.27
C THR A 83 13.60 -3.40 11.25
N ILE A 84 14.43 -4.43 10.99
CA ILE A 84 15.59 -4.73 11.83
C ILE A 84 16.55 -3.54 11.86
N LEU A 85 16.88 -2.99 10.69
CA LEU A 85 17.77 -1.83 10.59
C LEU A 85 17.22 -0.61 11.34
N ALA A 86 15.92 -0.30 11.19
CA ALA A 86 15.28 0.80 11.90
C ALA A 86 15.27 0.60 13.43
N VAL A 87 15.06 -0.63 13.90
CA VAL A 87 15.11 -0.96 15.33
C VAL A 87 16.53 -0.79 15.87
N VAL A 88 17.54 -1.35 15.20
CA VAL A 88 18.95 -1.22 15.60
C VAL A 88 19.41 0.25 15.57
N ALA A 89 18.98 1.01 14.55
CA ALA A 89 19.27 2.43 14.44
C ALA A 89 18.66 3.23 15.59
N SER A 90 17.37 3.01 15.86
CA SER A 90 16.67 3.67 16.96
C SER A 90 17.29 3.33 18.31
N LEU A 91 17.67 2.08 18.53
CA LEU A 91 18.36 1.65 19.75
C LEU A 91 19.73 2.31 19.90
N SER A 92 20.52 2.37 18.82
CA SER A 92 21.84 3.03 18.83
C SER A 92 21.73 4.50 19.21
N VAL A 93 20.77 5.22 18.63
CA VAL A 93 20.50 6.64 18.95
C VAL A 93 20.02 6.79 20.39
N ALA A 94 19.13 5.91 20.87
CA ALA A 94 18.64 5.93 22.24
C ALA A 94 19.76 5.72 23.27
N ILE A 95 20.66 4.77 23.03
CA ILE A 95 21.85 4.55 23.90
C ILE A 95 22.77 5.77 23.87
N MET A 96 22.98 6.35 22.68
CA MET A 96 23.83 7.52 22.52
C MET A 96 23.30 8.73 23.30
N LEU A 97 22.00 9.03 23.17
CA LEU A 97 21.38 10.15 23.88
C LEU A 97 21.15 9.86 25.37
N GLY A 98 20.85 8.62 25.75
CA GLY A 98 20.50 8.28 27.12
C GLY A 98 21.69 7.98 28.04
N TYR A 99 22.86 7.65 27.49
CA TYR A 99 24.04 7.30 28.28
C TYR A 99 25.30 8.05 27.83
N VAL A 100 25.59 8.08 26.53
CA VAL A 100 26.87 8.65 26.04
C VAL A 100 26.90 10.16 26.16
N VAL A 101 25.86 10.85 25.69
CA VAL A 101 25.81 12.33 25.70
C VAL A 101 25.81 12.92 27.12
N PRO A 102 25.01 12.42 28.09
CA PRO A 102 24.99 12.95 29.46
C PRO A 102 26.32 12.75 30.21
N GLU A 103 27.06 11.68 29.93
CA GLU A 103 28.38 11.46 30.53
C GLU A 103 29.32 12.64 30.19
N PHE A 104 29.28 13.13 28.94
CA PHE A 104 30.06 14.29 28.53
C PHE A 104 29.55 15.60 29.12
N GLU A 105 28.24 15.76 29.31
CA GLU A 105 27.66 16.94 29.97
C GLU A 105 28.22 17.13 31.37
N SER A 106 28.27 16.05 32.18
CA SER A 106 28.82 16.12 33.54
C SER A 106 30.28 16.60 33.57
N LEU A 107 31.08 16.21 32.57
CA LEU A 107 32.46 16.67 32.42
C LEU A 107 32.55 18.16 32.08
N PHE A 108 31.61 18.70 31.30
CA PHE A 108 31.57 20.12 30.96
C PHE A 108 31.11 20.99 32.13
N GLU A 109 30.13 20.53 32.92
CA GLU A 109 29.67 21.26 34.12
C GLU A 109 30.79 21.43 35.16
N GLU A 110 31.64 20.41 35.35
CA GLU A 110 32.81 20.48 36.24
C GLU A 110 33.88 21.48 35.77
N MET A 111 33.95 21.72 34.46
CA MET A 111 34.91 22.64 33.84
C MET A 111 34.48 24.11 33.87
N GLY A 112 33.24 24.39 34.29
CA GLY A 112 32.75 25.76 34.57
C GLY A 112 32.48 26.63 33.33
N ASP A 113 32.50 26.03 32.13
CA ASP A 113 32.22 26.72 30.87
C ASP A 113 30.91 26.22 30.24
N GLY A 114 30.22 27.09 29.52
CA GLY A 114 28.90 26.77 28.95
C GLY A 114 28.98 25.74 27.82
N LEU A 115 28.03 24.80 27.78
CA LEU A 115 27.91 23.82 26.68
C LEU A 115 27.79 24.53 25.32
N PRO A 116 28.49 24.07 24.26
CA PRO A 116 28.26 24.58 22.91
C PRO A 116 26.81 24.40 22.48
N MET A 117 26.32 25.34 21.66
CA MET A 117 24.92 25.37 21.21
C MET A 117 24.46 24.05 20.58
N LEU A 118 25.31 23.39 19.79
CA LEU A 118 24.97 22.13 19.13
C LEU A 118 24.75 21.00 20.16
N THR A 119 25.62 20.91 21.17
CA THR A 119 25.56 19.91 22.25
C THR A 119 24.35 20.16 23.16
N ALA A 120 24.08 21.42 23.51
CA ALA A 120 22.91 21.78 24.31
C ALA A 120 21.58 21.41 23.62
N ILE A 121 21.47 21.60 22.30
CA ILE A 121 20.29 21.16 21.53
C ILE A 121 20.15 19.63 21.59
N ILE A 122 21.24 18.89 21.40
CA ILE A 122 21.23 17.42 21.43
C ILE A 122 20.80 16.90 22.80
N ILE A 123 21.34 17.44 23.89
CA ILE A 123 20.98 17.09 25.27
C ILE A 123 19.50 17.40 25.51
N SER A 124 19.02 18.60 25.16
CA SER A 124 17.62 18.97 25.36
C SER A 124 16.63 18.07 24.61
N LEU A 125 17.00 17.57 23.43
CA LEU A 125 16.23 16.57 22.69
C LEU A 125 16.29 15.20 23.38
N GLY A 126 17.47 14.82 23.89
CA GLY A 126 17.68 13.62 24.69
C GLY A 126 16.82 13.59 25.94
N ASP A 127 16.79 14.67 26.73
CA ASP A 127 15.99 14.80 27.95
C ASP A 127 14.49 14.77 27.68
N LEU A 128 14.05 15.41 26.59
CA LEU A 128 12.65 15.37 26.16
C LEU A 128 12.24 13.93 25.83
N VAL A 129 13.10 13.20 25.11
CA VAL A 129 12.85 11.80 24.78
C VAL A 129 12.92 10.92 26.04
N ALA A 130 13.96 11.03 26.86
CA ALA A 130 14.17 10.17 28.03
C ALA A 130 13.12 10.40 29.14
N GLY A 131 12.72 11.66 29.38
CA GLY A 131 11.72 11.99 30.40
C GLY A 131 10.27 11.74 29.96
N TRP A 132 9.98 11.92 28.67
CA TRP A 132 8.61 11.93 28.14
C TRP A 132 8.34 10.84 27.10
N TRP A 133 9.21 9.84 26.92
CA TRP A 133 8.99 8.75 25.93
C TRP A 133 7.63 8.07 26.09
N TRP A 134 7.17 7.87 27.33
CA TRP A 134 5.89 7.24 27.63
C TRP A 134 4.71 8.15 27.23
N LEU A 135 4.82 9.46 27.46
CA LEU A 135 3.82 10.42 27.02
C LEU A 135 3.82 10.53 25.49
N MET A 136 5.00 10.55 24.85
CA MET A 136 5.12 10.50 23.40
C MET A 136 4.49 9.24 22.81
N ALA A 137 4.69 8.07 23.43
CA ALA A 137 4.07 6.82 23.00
C ALA A 137 2.54 6.88 23.10
N ILE A 138 2.00 7.47 24.18
CA ILE A 138 0.55 7.69 24.35
C ILE A 138 0.03 8.67 23.29
N VAL A 139 0.71 9.81 23.10
CA VAL A 139 0.35 10.82 22.09
C VAL A 139 0.36 10.22 20.70
N ILE A 140 1.39 9.45 20.33
CA ILE A 140 1.46 8.72 19.07
C ILE A 140 0.28 7.74 18.96
N GLY A 141 -0.04 6.98 20.01
CA GLY A 141 -1.20 6.08 20.02
C GLY A 141 -2.53 6.81 19.79
N VAL A 142 -2.74 7.95 20.45
CA VAL A 142 -3.92 8.80 20.27
C VAL A 142 -3.96 9.39 18.86
N VAL A 143 -2.85 9.93 18.35
CA VAL A 143 -2.75 10.45 16.99
C VAL A 143 -3.04 9.36 15.97
N VAL A 144 -2.45 8.17 16.11
CA VAL A 144 -2.67 7.03 15.22
C VAL A 144 -4.15 6.61 15.23
N THR A 145 -4.80 6.56 16.40
CA THR A 145 -6.21 6.20 16.48
C THR A 145 -7.13 7.28 15.91
N LEU A 146 -6.87 8.55 16.17
CA LEU A 146 -7.61 9.68 15.59
C LEU A 146 -7.44 9.76 14.09
N VAL A 147 -6.20 9.64 13.59
CA VAL A 147 -5.90 9.58 12.16
C VAL A 147 -6.61 8.37 11.55
N ARG A 148 -6.51 7.17 12.11
CA ARG A 148 -7.23 5.99 11.60
C ARG A 148 -8.74 6.20 11.54
N ARG A 149 -9.34 6.83 12.57
CA ARG A 149 -10.77 7.16 12.57
C ARG A 149 -11.11 8.20 11.51
N TRP A 150 -10.30 9.24 11.37
CA TRP A 150 -10.49 10.27 10.35
C TRP A 150 -10.34 9.70 8.94
N LEU A 151 -9.37 8.83 8.70
CA LEU A 151 -9.17 8.10 7.45
C LEU A 151 -10.26 7.05 7.16
N ALA A 152 -11.08 6.70 8.14
CA ALA A 152 -12.28 5.89 7.89
C ALA A 152 -13.45 6.76 7.37
N THR A 153 -13.40 8.09 7.54
CA THR A 153 -14.42 9.00 7.01
C THR A 153 -14.24 9.22 5.50
N PRO A 154 -15.33 9.51 4.75
CA PRO A 154 -15.24 9.78 3.32
C PRO A 154 -14.26 10.91 2.98
N GLY A 155 -14.31 12.02 3.72
CA GLY A 155 -13.41 13.16 3.50
C GLY A 155 -11.94 12.84 3.76
N GLY A 156 -11.63 12.08 4.82
CA GLY A 156 -10.27 11.65 5.11
C GLY A 156 -9.70 10.68 4.07
N ARG A 157 -10.52 9.76 3.55
CA ARG A 157 -10.14 8.87 2.45
C ARG A 157 -9.81 9.64 1.19
N THR A 158 -10.70 10.52 0.74
CA THR A 158 -10.47 11.32 -0.47
C THR A 158 -9.23 12.21 -0.33
N TRP A 159 -9.01 12.80 0.85
CA TRP A 159 -7.82 13.60 1.11
C TRP A 159 -6.52 12.80 0.97
N LEU A 160 -6.49 11.57 1.50
CA LEU A 160 -5.36 10.66 1.31
C LEU A 160 -5.19 10.28 -0.13
N ASP A 161 -6.25 9.88 -0.81
CA ASP A 161 -6.21 9.45 -2.19
C ASP A 161 -5.60 10.53 -3.09
N VAL A 162 -5.99 11.80 -2.90
CA VAL A 162 -5.43 12.94 -3.62
C VAL A 162 -3.94 13.14 -3.29
N ARG A 163 -3.56 13.06 -2.02
CA ARG A 163 -2.15 13.28 -1.60
C ARG A 163 -1.24 12.15 -2.03
N ALA A 164 -1.70 10.92 -1.94
CA ALA A 164 -0.97 9.74 -2.37
C ALA A 164 -0.73 9.78 -3.89
N LEU A 165 -1.70 10.24 -4.69
CA LEU A 165 -1.54 10.43 -6.14
C LEU A 165 -0.58 11.57 -6.54
N LYS A 166 -0.40 12.57 -5.66
CA LYS A 166 0.53 13.69 -5.87
C LYS A 166 1.95 13.38 -5.42
N ALA A 167 2.16 12.34 -4.61
CA ALA A 167 3.48 11.97 -4.14
C ALA A 167 4.34 11.42 -5.32
N PRO A 168 5.60 11.84 -5.47
CA PRO A 168 6.40 11.53 -6.65
C PRO A 168 6.73 10.03 -6.78
N LEU A 169 6.88 9.32 -5.66
CA LEU A 169 7.16 7.88 -5.64
C LEU A 169 5.87 7.04 -5.59
N ALA A 170 4.91 7.42 -4.75
CA ALA A 170 3.69 6.63 -4.56
C ALA A 170 2.64 6.85 -5.65
N GLY A 171 2.56 8.05 -6.23
CA GLY A 171 1.51 8.40 -7.20
C GLY A 171 1.53 7.54 -8.46
N PRO A 172 2.66 7.43 -9.18
CA PRO A 172 2.78 6.55 -10.34
C PRO A 172 2.50 5.08 -9.99
N LEU A 173 2.99 4.62 -8.84
CA LEU A 173 2.81 3.25 -8.36
C LEU A 173 1.33 2.93 -8.11
N ILE A 174 0.62 3.84 -7.42
CA ILE A 174 -0.82 3.70 -7.15
C ILE A 174 -1.60 3.68 -8.47
N ARG A 175 -1.30 4.56 -9.43
CA ARG A 175 -1.97 4.55 -10.73
C ARG A 175 -1.78 3.22 -11.47
N LYS A 176 -0.53 2.74 -11.57
CA LYS A 176 -0.25 1.44 -12.21
C LYS A 176 -0.97 0.29 -11.52
N PHE A 177 -0.97 0.27 -10.19
CA PHE A 177 -1.66 -0.76 -9.39
C PHE A 177 -3.18 -0.74 -9.59
N GLU A 178 -3.80 0.43 -9.58
CA GLU A 178 -5.26 0.56 -9.76
C GLU A 178 -5.67 0.25 -11.20
N VAL A 179 -4.88 0.69 -12.20
CA VAL A 179 -5.12 0.34 -13.61
C VAL A 179 -4.90 -1.15 -13.86
N SER A 180 -3.90 -1.79 -13.25
CA SER A 180 -3.71 -3.24 -13.40
C SER A 180 -4.87 -4.03 -12.82
N ARG A 181 -5.39 -3.61 -11.67
CA ARG A 181 -6.58 -4.22 -11.05
C ARG A 181 -7.82 -4.04 -11.92
N PHE A 182 -8.05 -2.84 -12.44
CA PHE A 182 -9.13 -2.57 -13.39
C PHE A 182 -9.00 -3.46 -14.63
N ALA A 183 -7.84 -3.46 -15.29
CA ALA A 183 -7.59 -4.22 -16.51
C ALA A 183 -7.71 -5.73 -16.30
N ARG A 184 -7.20 -6.25 -15.17
CA ARG A 184 -7.33 -7.67 -14.79
C ARG A 184 -8.79 -8.05 -14.66
N THR A 185 -9.57 -7.30 -13.88
CA THR A 185 -10.99 -7.57 -13.68
C THR A 185 -11.75 -7.51 -14.99
N MET A 186 -11.54 -6.47 -15.78
CA MET A 186 -12.27 -6.27 -17.03
C MET A 186 -11.91 -7.36 -18.06
N GLY A 187 -10.62 -7.67 -18.23
CA GLY A 187 -10.14 -8.73 -19.14
C GLY A 187 -10.63 -10.13 -18.76
N THR A 188 -10.58 -10.48 -17.47
CA THR A 188 -11.10 -11.76 -16.95
C THR A 188 -12.61 -11.88 -17.17
N LEU A 189 -13.39 -10.81 -16.92
CA LEU A 189 -14.85 -10.85 -17.14
C LEU A 189 -15.19 -10.97 -18.64
N LEU A 190 -14.50 -10.23 -19.50
CA LEU A 190 -14.70 -10.32 -20.95
C LEU A 190 -14.32 -11.71 -21.50
N GLY A 191 -13.19 -12.27 -21.06
CA GLY A 191 -12.75 -13.61 -21.47
C GLY A 191 -13.74 -14.71 -21.03
N ASN A 192 -14.47 -14.48 -19.94
CA ASN A 192 -15.56 -15.34 -19.47
C ASN A 192 -16.94 -14.99 -20.07
N GLY A 193 -16.98 -14.19 -21.14
CA GLY A 193 -18.19 -13.89 -21.90
C GLY A 193 -19.14 -12.86 -21.25
N VAL A 194 -18.70 -12.14 -20.22
CA VAL A 194 -19.51 -11.07 -19.62
C VAL A 194 -19.59 -9.88 -20.57
N ALA A 195 -20.78 -9.32 -20.77
CA ALA A 195 -20.97 -8.14 -21.61
C ALA A 195 -20.13 -6.94 -21.15
N ILE A 196 -19.50 -6.23 -22.09
CA ILE A 196 -18.54 -5.14 -21.82
C ILE A 196 -19.05 -4.06 -20.87
N LEU A 197 -20.33 -3.67 -20.98
CA LEU A 197 -20.93 -2.68 -20.08
C LEU A 197 -20.93 -3.16 -18.63
N LYS A 198 -21.30 -4.42 -18.41
CA LYS A 198 -21.33 -5.03 -17.08
C LYS A 198 -19.92 -5.29 -16.57
N ALA A 199 -18.99 -5.70 -17.45
CA ALA A 199 -17.60 -5.88 -17.10
C ALA A 199 -16.94 -4.55 -16.66
N ALA A 200 -17.21 -3.45 -17.37
CA ALA A 200 -16.70 -2.12 -17.04
C ALA A 200 -17.25 -1.60 -15.70
N ASP A 201 -18.54 -1.81 -15.42
CA ASP A 201 -19.17 -1.43 -14.14
C ASP A 201 -18.53 -2.19 -12.96
N ILE A 202 -18.39 -3.52 -13.07
CA ILE A 202 -17.75 -4.35 -12.05
C ILE A 202 -16.28 -3.96 -11.87
N ALA A 203 -15.54 -3.77 -12.97
CA ALA A 203 -14.13 -3.39 -12.93
C ALA A 203 -13.90 -2.02 -12.30
N SER A 204 -14.77 -1.05 -12.56
CA SER A 204 -14.70 0.28 -11.93
C SER A 204 -14.91 0.18 -10.41
N GLY A 205 -15.76 -0.76 -9.97
CA GLY A 205 -15.96 -1.08 -8.57
C GLY A 205 -14.73 -1.67 -7.85
N THR A 206 -13.74 -2.20 -8.57
CA THR A 206 -12.52 -2.76 -7.97
C THR A 206 -11.44 -1.71 -7.73
N VAL A 207 -11.51 -0.53 -8.36
CA VAL A 207 -10.56 0.57 -8.14
C VAL A 207 -10.75 1.15 -6.74
N GLY A 208 -9.71 1.08 -5.90
CA GLY A 208 -9.76 1.47 -4.50
C GLY A 208 -9.68 2.98 -4.28
N ASN A 209 -8.85 3.66 -5.07
CA ASN A 209 -8.66 5.11 -5.01
C ASN A 209 -9.88 5.87 -5.53
N THR A 210 -10.47 6.71 -4.67
CA THR A 210 -11.71 7.46 -4.97
C THR A 210 -11.55 8.40 -6.16
N VAL A 211 -10.38 9.06 -6.28
CA VAL A 211 -10.10 10.00 -7.36
C VAL A 211 -10.00 9.26 -8.68
N LEU A 212 -9.25 8.15 -8.75
CA LEU A 212 -9.16 7.36 -9.97
C LEU A 212 -10.50 6.73 -10.35
N ARG A 213 -11.29 6.29 -9.37
CA ARG A 213 -12.66 5.79 -9.62
C ARG A 213 -13.54 6.84 -10.29
N GLN A 214 -13.45 8.11 -9.89
CA GLN A 214 -14.20 9.19 -10.55
C GLN A 214 -13.85 9.35 -12.04
N HIS A 215 -12.60 9.07 -12.44
CA HIS A 215 -12.21 9.08 -13.86
C HIS A 215 -12.83 7.92 -14.66
N LEU A 216 -13.42 6.93 -13.98
CA LEU A 216 -14.12 5.79 -14.59
C LEU A 216 -15.64 5.96 -14.63
N ASP A 217 -16.21 6.93 -13.91
CA ASP A 217 -17.67 7.11 -13.82
C ASP A 217 -18.30 7.38 -15.20
N ASP A 218 -17.56 8.05 -16.10
CA ASP A 218 -17.98 8.33 -17.48
C ASP A 218 -17.74 7.18 -18.47
N LEU A 219 -16.99 6.14 -18.06
CA LEU A 219 -16.58 5.05 -18.93
C LEU A 219 -17.78 4.21 -19.39
N ALA A 220 -18.59 3.72 -18.46
CA ALA A 220 -19.76 2.90 -18.78
C ALA A 220 -20.84 3.69 -19.57
N PRO A 221 -21.15 4.96 -19.23
CA PRO A 221 -21.99 5.83 -20.06
C PRO A 221 -21.47 6.01 -21.50
N ALA A 222 -20.16 6.19 -21.69
CA ALA A 222 -19.55 6.35 -23.01
C ALA A 222 -19.69 5.08 -23.86
N ILE A 223 -19.39 3.92 -23.30
CA ILE A 223 -19.57 2.63 -23.98
C ILE A 223 -21.05 2.41 -24.34
N LYS A 224 -21.98 2.81 -23.46
CA LYS A 224 -23.43 2.69 -23.70
C LYS A 224 -23.90 3.54 -24.88
N ARG A 225 -23.24 4.66 -25.14
CA ARG A 225 -23.47 5.52 -26.32
C ARG A 225 -22.80 4.98 -27.60
N GLY A 226 -22.04 3.89 -27.51
CA GLY A 226 -21.31 3.30 -28.63
C GLY A 226 -19.95 3.92 -28.88
N GLU A 227 -19.41 4.69 -27.92
CA GLU A 227 -18.03 5.16 -28.01
C GLU A 227 -17.03 4.01 -27.79
N ARG A 228 -15.88 4.07 -28.46
CA ARG A 228 -14.77 3.14 -28.22
C ARG A 228 -14.26 3.31 -26.79
N LEU A 229 -13.98 2.21 -26.10
CA LEU A 229 -13.37 2.18 -24.78
C LEU A 229 -12.04 2.95 -24.78
N SER A 230 -11.19 2.76 -25.80
CA SER A 230 -9.92 3.49 -25.93
C SER A 230 -10.09 5.01 -25.94
N LYS A 231 -11.21 5.52 -26.47
CA LYS A 231 -11.52 6.96 -26.48
C LYS A 231 -12.07 7.47 -25.16
N ALA A 232 -12.77 6.62 -24.41
CA ALA A 232 -13.35 6.95 -23.12
C ALA A 232 -12.32 6.88 -21.96
N MET A 233 -11.12 6.35 -22.21
CA MET A 233 -10.02 6.30 -21.24
C MET A 233 -9.39 7.67 -21.03
N GLN A 234 -9.50 8.20 -19.81
CA GLN A 234 -8.94 9.51 -19.44
C GLN A 234 -7.41 9.46 -19.25
N PRO A 235 -6.65 10.41 -19.84
CA PRO A 235 -5.18 10.43 -19.79
C PRO A 235 -4.60 10.63 -18.38
N GLU A 236 -5.37 11.17 -17.45
CA GLU A 236 -4.99 11.35 -16.05
C GLU A 236 -4.83 10.01 -15.32
N MET A 237 -5.58 9.00 -15.74
CA MET A 237 -5.54 7.65 -15.18
C MET A 237 -4.73 6.69 -16.05
N PHE A 238 -4.92 6.72 -17.37
CA PHE A 238 -4.38 5.72 -18.29
C PHE A 238 -3.16 6.24 -19.05
N SER A 239 -2.08 5.47 -19.08
CA SER A 239 -0.91 5.84 -19.88
C SER A 239 -1.18 5.65 -21.38
N PRO A 240 -0.41 6.30 -22.27
CA PRO A 240 -0.50 6.10 -23.71
C PRO A 240 -0.38 4.61 -24.11
N LEU A 241 0.44 3.84 -23.39
CA LEU A 241 0.56 2.39 -23.59
C LEU A 241 -0.76 1.67 -23.30
N ALA A 242 -1.42 2.00 -22.18
CA ALA A 242 -2.69 1.38 -21.82
C ALA A 242 -3.78 1.66 -22.86
N VAL A 243 -3.89 2.92 -23.30
CA VAL A 243 -4.85 3.32 -24.35
C VAL A 243 -4.55 2.59 -25.66
N GLN A 244 -3.28 2.49 -26.06
CA GLN A 244 -2.88 1.80 -27.28
C GLN A 244 -3.16 0.30 -27.23
N MET A 245 -2.90 -0.37 -26.11
CA MET A 245 -3.19 -1.80 -25.94
C MET A 245 -4.69 -2.08 -26.04
N VAL A 246 -5.51 -1.22 -25.42
CA VAL A 246 -6.97 -1.29 -25.53
C VAL A 246 -7.43 -1.06 -26.96
N LEU A 247 -6.91 -0.03 -27.64
CA LEU A 247 -7.24 0.26 -29.04
C LEU A 247 -6.95 -0.94 -29.97
N VAL A 248 -5.76 -1.54 -29.83
CA VAL A 248 -5.39 -2.76 -30.59
C VAL A 248 -6.33 -3.92 -30.25
N GLY A 249 -6.72 -4.08 -28.99
CA GLY A 249 -7.68 -5.07 -28.56
C GLY A 249 -9.08 -4.86 -29.16
N GLU A 250 -9.54 -3.61 -29.24
CA GLU A 250 -10.81 -3.26 -29.88
C GLU A 250 -10.80 -3.53 -31.39
N GLU A 251 -9.72 -3.17 -32.08
CA GLU A 251 -9.62 -3.33 -33.54
C GLU A 251 -9.42 -4.79 -33.97
N SER A 252 -8.76 -5.59 -33.13
CA SER A 252 -8.53 -7.02 -33.38
C SER A 252 -9.62 -7.94 -32.80
N GLY A 253 -10.57 -7.39 -32.03
CA GLY A 253 -11.60 -8.16 -31.33
C GLY A 253 -11.06 -9.01 -30.18
N LYS A 254 -9.86 -8.71 -29.66
CA LYS A 254 -9.15 -9.42 -28.59
C LYS A 254 -8.94 -8.56 -27.35
N LEU A 255 -9.98 -7.82 -26.97
CA LEU A 255 -9.92 -6.85 -25.88
C LEU A 255 -9.65 -7.52 -24.52
N ASP A 256 -10.24 -8.69 -24.29
CA ASP A 256 -9.99 -9.55 -23.14
C ASP A 256 -8.50 -9.87 -22.97
N ALA A 257 -7.86 -10.40 -24.02
CA ALA A 257 -6.45 -10.76 -24.01
C ALA A 257 -5.54 -9.54 -23.80
N MET A 258 -5.83 -8.43 -24.48
CA MET A 258 -5.03 -7.20 -24.37
C MET A 258 -5.12 -6.55 -22.97
N LEU A 259 -6.28 -6.62 -22.32
CA LEU A 259 -6.44 -6.14 -20.95
C LEU A 259 -5.74 -7.04 -19.93
N LEU A 260 -5.77 -8.36 -20.13
CA LEU A 260 -5.02 -9.30 -19.30
C LEU A 260 -3.51 -9.14 -19.46
N GLU A 261 -3.04 -8.78 -20.65
CA GLU A 261 -1.63 -8.46 -20.90
C GLU A 261 -1.24 -7.12 -20.26
N LEU A 262 -2.07 -6.08 -20.41
CA LEU A 262 -1.86 -4.79 -19.75
C LEU A 262 -1.75 -4.95 -18.23
N ALA A 263 -2.64 -5.76 -17.63
CA ALA A 263 -2.59 -6.07 -16.22
C ALA A 263 -1.27 -6.74 -15.80
N GLN A 264 -0.77 -7.69 -16.60
CA GLN A 264 0.51 -8.37 -16.32
C GLN A 264 1.71 -7.41 -16.40
N VAL A 265 1.74 -6.56 -17.43
CA VAL A 265 2.81 -5.54 -17.58
C VAL A 265 2.84 -4.61 -16.37
N TYR A 266 1.69 -4.07 -15.97
CA TYR A 266 1.62 -3.14 -14.84
C TYR A 266 1.86 -3.83 -13.49
N GLU A 267 1.39 -5.06 -13.29
CA GLU A 267 1.71 -5.85 -12.09
C GLU A 267 3.22 -6.05 -11.96
N ALA A 268 3.92 -6.41 -13.04
CA ALA A 268 5.37 -6.57 -13.05
C ALA A 268 6.12 -5.25 -12.80
N GLU A 269 5.64 -4.15 -13.39
CA GLU A 269 6.20 -2.82 -13.11
C GLU A 269 6.00 -2.39 -11.66
N VAL A 270 4.81 -2.62 -11.08
CA VAL A 270 4.53 -2.33 -9.67
C VAL A 270 5.44 -3.14 -8.76
N GLU A 271 5.61 -4.44 -9.02
CA GLU A 271 6.53 -5.28 -8.25
C GLU A 271 7.98 -4.75 -8.31
N ALA A 272 8.45 -4.39 -9.51
CA ALA A 272 9.78 -3.83 -9.70
C ALA A 272 9.94 -2.46 -8.99
N ASP A 273 8.94 -1.58 -9.09
CA ASP A 273 8.97 -0.26 -8.46
C ASP A 273 8.91 -0.36 -6.93
N VAL A 274 8.10 -1.28 -6.38
CA VAL A 274 8.08 -1.59 -4.94
C VAL A 274 9.46 -2.08 -4.49
N LYS A 275 10.05 -3.04 -5.20
CA LYS A 275 11.37 -3.57 -4.86
C LYS A 275 12.45 -2.48 -4.88
N ARG A 276 12.45 -1.63 -5.90
CA ARG A 276 13.37 -0.48 -6.02
C ARG A 276 13.19 0.50 -4.86
N ALA A 277 11.96 0.85 -4.52
CA ALA A 277 11.66 1.74 -3.40
C ALA A 277 12.19 1.18 -2.06
N LEU A 278 12.00 -0.13 -1.83
CA LEU A 278 12.50 -0.81 -0.63
C LEU A 278 14.03 -0.89 -0.61
N THR A 279 14.69 -1.12 -1.73
CA THR A 279 16.16 -1.13 -1.81
C THR A 279 16.75 0.27 -1.60
N LEU A 280 16.09 1.34 -2.05
CA LEU A 280 16.55 2.72 -1.80
C LEU A 280 16.35 3.18 -0.36
N LEU A 281 15.39 2.59 0.36
CA LEU A 281 15.14 2.87 1.76
C LEU A 281 16.36 2.53 2.63
N GLU A 282 17.09 1.45 2.31
CA GLU A 282 18.25 1.01 3.07
C GLU A 282 19.39 2.04 3.08
N PRO A 283 19.93 2.51 1.94
CA PRO A 283 20.94 3.57 1.93
C PRO A 283 20.45 4.85 2.59
N ALA A 284 19.18 5.21 2.43
CA ALA A 284 18.61 6.39 3.08
C ALA A 284 18.62 6.27 4.61
N LEU A 285 18.27 5.10 5.15
CA LEU A 285 18.33 4.83 6.60
C LEU A 285 19.78 4.84 7.12
N ILE A 286 20.72 4.21 6.41
CA ILE A 286 22.13 4.17 6.79
C ILE A 286 22.74 5.58 6.77
N LEU A 287 22.54 6.34 5.68
CA LEU A 287 23.05 7.70 5.55
C LEU A 287 22.40 8.64 6.56
N GLY A 288 21.09 8.51 6.80
CA GLY A 288 20.37 9.30 7.80
C GLY A 288 20.89 9.03 9.21
N MET A 289 21.07 7.75 9.59
CA MET A 289 21.61 7.35 10.88
C MET A 289 23.08 7.78 11.04
N GLY A 290 23.92 7.51 10.03
CA GLY A 290 25.33 7.90 10.06
C GLY A 290 25.50 9.41 10.15
N GLY A 291 24.68 10.18 9.41
CA GLY A 291 24.64 11.64 9.51
C GLY A 291 24.23 12.12 10.90
N LEU A 292 23.18 11.52 11.48
CA LEU A 292 22.75 11.85 12.84
C LEU A 292 23.84 11.57 13.88
N ILE A 293 24.47 10.40 13.83
CA ILE A 293 25.59 10.04 14.72
C ILE A 293 26.77 11.00 14.53
N ALA A 294 27.12 11.34 13.28
CA ALA A 294 28.20 12.28 13.00
C ALA A 294 27.93 13.67 13.59
N ILE A 295 26.69 14.17 13.51
CA ILE A 295 26.28 15.44 14.14
C ILE A 295 26.46 15.37 15.66
N ILE A 296 26.09 14.25 16.29
CA ILE A 296 26.25 14.07 17.73
C ILE A 296 27.72 14.08 18.13
N ILE A 297 28.56 13.29 17.45
CA ILE A 297 30.00 13.23 17.71
C ILE A 297 30.65 14.61 17.49
N MET A 298 30.27 15.32 16.42
CA MET A 298 30.78 16.66 16.14
C MET A 298 30.42 17.66 17.25
N GLY A 299 29.21 17.58 17.82
CA GLY A 299 28.82 18.38 18.98
C GLY A 299 29.72 18.12 20.19
N ILE A 300 29.94 16.84 20.49
CA ILE A 300 30.84 16.43 21.59
C ILE A 300 32.27 16.95 21.35
N LEU A 301 32.82 16.76 20.15
CA LEU A 301 34.17 17.22 19.80
C LEU A 301 34.31 18.74 19.87
N MET A 302 33.30 19.48 19.38
CA MET A 302 33.27 20.94 19.52
C MET A 302 33.29 21.36 20.99
N GLY A 303 32.56 20.64 21.86
CA GLY A 303 32.64 20.83 23.30
C GLY A 303 34.05 20.67 23.83
N ILE A 304 34.69 19.54 23.55
CA ILE A 304 36.05 19.25 24.03
C ILE A 304 37.05 20.32 23.54
N LEU A 305 36.96 20.72 22.27
CA LEU A 305 37.84 21.74 21.71
C LEU A 305 37.63 23.13 22.32
N SER A 306 36.38 23.50 22.61
CA SER A 306 36.07 24.81 23.23
C SER A 306 36.72 24.97 24.60
N VAL A 307 36.68 23.92 25.43
CA VAL A 307 37.37 23.88 26.73
C VAL A 307 38.88 24.05 26.57
N ASN A 308 39.48 23.35 25.60
CA ASN A 308 40.93 23.41 25.38
C ASN A 308 41.41 24.79 24.87
N THR A 309 40.58 25.52 24.12
CA THR A 309 40.92 26.88 23.67
C THR A 309 40.81 27.94 24.75
N MET A 310 40.04 27.70 25.82
CA MET A 310 39.92 28.60 26.98
C MET A 310 41.01 28.35 28.04
N ALA A 311 41.74 27.25 27.94
CA ALA A 311 42.81 26.87 28.86
C ALA A 311 44.19 27.52 28.54
N PHE A 312 44.26 28.42 27.56
CA PHE A 312 45.45 29.19 27.18
C PHE A 312 45.19 30.70 27.17
#